data_AF-A0A9D7JFR0-F1
#
_entry.id   AF-A0A9D7JFR0-F1
#
_cell.length_a   1.000
_cell.length_b   1.000
_cell.length_c   1.000
_cell.angle_alpha   90.00
_cell.angle_beta   90.00
_cell.angle_gamma   90.00
#
_symmetry.space_group_name_H-M   'P 1'
#
loop_
_entity.id
_entity.type
_entity.pdbx_description
1 polymer ?
#
loop_
_entity_poly.entity_id
_entity_poly.type
_entity_poly.pdbx_seq_one_letter_code
_entity_poly.pdbx_strand_id
1 'polypeptide(L)' 'MAYKPFDADLLIDASAPLLHLRIEPEFRAGIKLNLKTASKMAALVEQIRLADDTEPAPVYRP' A
#
# COMPACT_ATOMS: atom_id res chain seq x y z
N MET A 1 16.20 -6.77 8.13
CA MET A 1 14.86 -6.83 8.75
C MET A 1 14.30 -8.23 8.51
N ALA A 2 13.67 -8.86 9.51
CA ALA A 2 12.95 -10.11 9.28
C ALA A 2 11.78 -9.83 8.32
N TYR A 3 11.73 -10.51 7.19
CA TYR A 3 10.65 -10.35 6.22
C TYR A 3 9.32 -10.74 6.88
N LYS A 4 8.43 -9.76 7.06
CA LYS A 4 7.05 -10.02 7.46
C LYS A 4 6.20 -10.03 6.19
N PRO A 5 5.51 -11.14 5.87
CA PRO A 5 4.62 -11.18 4.72
C PRO A 5 3.52 -10.11 4.85
N PHE A 6 3.11 -9.55 3.72
CA PHE A 6 2.04 -8.55 3.68
C PHE A 6 0.73 -9.10 4.24
N ASP A 7 0.21 -8.46 5.29
CA ASP A 7 -1.04 -8.82 5.95
C ASP A 7 -2.14 -7.81 5.57
N ALA A 8 -2.96 -8.21 4.61
CA ALA A 8 -4.05 -7.39 4.11
C ALA A 8 -5.17 -7.20 5.13
N ASP A 9 -5.44 -8.18 6.01
CA ASP A 9 -6.49 -8.04 7.02
C ASP A 9 -6.08 -7.00 8.06
N LEU A 10 -4.83 -7.09 8.54
CA LEU A 10 -4.29 -6.09 9.46
C LEU A 10 -4.31 -4.68 8.87
N LEU A 11 -3.97 -4.52 7.58
CA LEU A 11 -4.01 -3.23 6.91
C LEU A 11 -5.44 -2.68 6.83
N ILE A 12 -6.42 -3.52 6.46
CA ILE A 12 -7.83 -3.12 6.38
C ILE A 12 -8.34 -2.68 7.75
N ASP A 13 -8.11 -3.50 8.78
CA ASP A 13 -8.63 -3.27 10.12
C ASP A 13 -8.03 -2.00 10.75
N ALA A 14 -6.76 -1.68 10.45
CA ALA A 14 -6.10 -0.45 10.90
C ALA A 14 -6.47 0.79 10.08
N SER A 15 -6.55 0.67 8.75
CA SER A 15 -6.66 1.83 7.85
C SER A 15 -8.10 2.29 7.66
N ALA A 16 -9.07 1.38 7.63
CA ALA A 16 -10.46 1.75 7.38
C ALA A 16 -11.02 2.73 8.44
N PRO A 17 -10.81 2.53 9.76
CA PRO A 17 -11.22 3.50 10.76
C PRO A 17 -10.45 4.82 10.67
N LEU A 18 -9.14 4.75 10.44
CA LEU A 18 -8.27 5.93 10.31
C LEU A 18 -8.71 6.85 9.16
N LEU A 19 -9.16 6.26 8.05
CA LEU A 19 -9.62 6.96 6.86
C LEU A 19 -11.14 7.20 6.84
N HIS A 20 -11.85 6.84 7.92
CA HIS A 20 -13.31 6.92 8.01
C HIS A 20 -14.05 6.20 6.87
N LEU A 21 -13.52 5.06 6.43
CA LEU A 21 -14.11 4.24 5.38
C LEU A 21 -15.05 3.18 5.97
N ARG A 22 -16.31 3.20 5.54
CA ARG A 22 -17.25 2.11 5.80
C ARG A 22 -17.09 1.02 4.75
N ILE A 23 -16.74 -0.19 5.18
CA ILE A 23 -16.58 -1.36 4.31
C ILE A 23 -17.71 -2.33 4.62
N GLU A 24 -18.61 -2.53 3.67
CA GLU A 24 -19.63 -3.58 3.78
C GLU A 24 -18.99 -4.97 3.69
N PRO A 25 -19.50 -5.98 4.41
CA PRO A 25 -18.88 -7.30 4.50
C PRO A 25 -18.61 -7.96 3.14
N GLU A 26 -19.51 -7.77 2.17
CA GLU A 26 -19.41 -8.31 0.82
C GLU A 26 -18.18 -7.79 0.05
N PHE A 27 -17.68 -6.59 0.37
CA PHE A 27 -16.53 -6.00 -0.32
C PHE A 27 -15.19 -6.46 0.25
N ARG A 28 -15.16 -6.99 1.48
CA ARG A 28 -13.90 -7.30 2.20
C ARG A 28 -13.00 -8.27 1.44
N ALA A 29 -13.59 -9.31 0.84
CA ALA A 29 -12.84 -10.29 0.05
C ALA A 29 -12.17 -9.66 -1.19
N GLY A 30 -12.90 -8.80 -1.92
CA GLY A 30 -12.39 -8.08 -3.09
C GLY A 30 -11.29 -7.10 -2.73
N ILE A 31 -11.47 -6.33 -1.66
CA ILE A 31 -10.46 -5.38 -1.14
C ILE A 31 -9.17 -6.13 -0.78
N LYS A 32 -9.29 -7.25 -0.04
CA LYS A 32 -8.14 -8.08 0.34
C LYS A 32 -7.37 -8.60 -0.88
N LEU A 33 -8.08 -9.05 -1.93
CA LEU A 33 -7.45 -9.51 -3.17
C LEU A 33 -6.66 -8.38 -3.85
N ASN A 34 -7.29 -7.21 -4.00
CA ASN A 34 -6.66 -6.07 -4.67
C ASN A 34 -5.44 -5.54 -3.90
N LEU A 35 -5.51 -5.48 -2.57
CA LEU A 35 -4.38 -5.08 -1.73
C LEU A 35 -3.20 -6.05 -1.86
N LYS A 36 -3.45 -7.37 -1.91
CA LYS A 36 -2.40 -8.35 -2.15
C LYS A 36 -1.74 -8.18 -3.52
N THR A 37 -2.52 -7.86 -4.56
CA THR A 37 -1.98 -7.57 -5.90
C THR A 37 -1.13 -6.30 -5.87
N ALA A 38 -1.63 -5.22 -5.25
CA ALA A 38 -0.88 -3.98 -5.10
C ALA A 38 0.44 -4.18 -4.33
N SER A 39 0.45 -5.01 -3.27
CA SER A 39 1.67 -5.35 -2.54
C SER A 39 2.72 -6.05 -3.42
N LYS A 40 2.30 -6.91 -4.35
CA LYS A 40 3.22 -7.52 -5.33
C LYS A 40 3.80 -6.46 -6.27
N MET A 41 3.00 -5.51 -6.72
CA MET A 41 3.47 -4.41 -7.57
C MET A 41 4.45 -3.50 -6.81
N ALA A 42 4.15 -3.18 -5.54
CA ALA A 42 5.03 -2.41 -4.67
C ALA A 42 6.39 -3.09 -4.50
N ALA A 43 6.42 -4.42 -4.30
CA ALA A 43 7.66 -5.19 -4.21
C ALA A 43 8.53 -5.16 -5.48
N LEU A 44 7.96 -4.87 -6.66
CA LEU A 44 8.73 -4.64 -7.89
C LEU A 44 9.37 -3.25 -7.89
N VAL A 45 8.63 -2.24 -7.41
CA VAL A 45 9.10 -0.85 -7.33
C VAL A 45 10.17 -0.69 -6.24
N GLU A 46 10.03 -1.34 -5.09
CA GLU A 46 10.99 -1.31 -3.98
C GLU A 46 12.38 -1.87 -4.33
N GLN A 47 12.51 -2.62 -5.43
CA GLN A 47 13.80 -3.11 -5.91
C GLN A 47 14.65 -2.00 -6.55
N ILE A 48 14.05 -0.87 -6.91
CA ILE A 48 14.74 0.27 -7.49
C ILE A 48 15.48 1.00 -6.36
N ARG A 49 16.81 1.06 -6.44
CA ARG A 49 17.62 1.85 -5.51
C ARG A 49 17.59 3.30 -5.95
N LEU A 50 17.14 4.17 -5.06
CA LEU A 50 17.13 5.62 -5.24
C LEU A 50 18.15 6.22 -4.27
N ALA A 51 18.89 7.23 -4.73
CA ALA A 51 19.70 8.07 -3.86
C ALA A 51 18.80 9.06 -3.11
N ASP A 52 19.23 9.54 -1.94
CA ASP A 52 18.43 10.45 -1.10
C ASP A 52 18.08 11.77 -1.81
N ASP A 53 18.89 12.18 -2.79
CA ASP A 53 18.69 13.36 -3.62
C ASP A 53 17.84 13.10 -4.88
N THR A 54 17.25 11.91 -5.02
CA THR A 54 16.37 11.60 -6.15
C THR A 54 15.05 12.37 -6.03
N GLU A 55 14.84 13.31 -6.94
CA GLU A 55 13.62 14.13 -6.96
C GLU A 55 12.38 13.36 -7.45
N PRO A 56 11.16 13.71 -6.97
CA PRO A 56 9.91 13.19 -7.52
C PRO A 56 9.67 13.75 -8.94
N ALA A 57 8.85 13.05 -9.75
CA ALA A 57 8.64 13.42 -11.15
C ALA A 57 8.10 14.86 -11.34
N PRO A 58 6.95 15.25 -10.75
CA PRO A 58 6.60 16.66 -10.67
C PRO A 58 7.16 17.29 -9.39
N VAL A 59 7.88 18.40 -9.56
CA VAL A 59 8.29 19.30 -8.47
C VAL A 59 7.55 20.63 -8.60
N TYR A 60 7.16 21.23 -7.48
CA TYR A 60 6.49 22.53 -7.44
C TYR A 60 7.37 23.61 -8.09
N ARG A 61 6.75 24.48 -8.91
CA ARG A 61 7.37 25.68 -9.47
C ARG A 61 6.52 26.88 -9.05
N PRO A 62 7.11 27.92 -8.43
CA PRO A 62 6.40 29.09 -7.97
C PRO A 62 5.81 29.94 -9.10
#